data_AF-A0A558A132-F1
#
_entry.id   AF-A0A558A132-F1
#
_cell.length_a   1.000
_cell.length_b   1.000
_cell.length_c   1.000
_cell.angle_alpha   90.00
_cell.angle_beta   90.00
_cell.angle_gamma   90.00
#
_symmetry.space_group_name_H-M   'P 1'
#
loop_
_entity.id
_entity.type
_entity.pdbx_description
1 polymer ?
#
loop_
_entity_poly.entity_id
_entity_poly.type
_entity_poly.pdbx_seq_one_letter_code
_entity_poly.pdbx_strand_id
1 'polypeptide(L)'
;MSIFEVLERRGTWVLLKFAATFAVFMLLHLLRIPLVLVARVLEVCLRRLNGFAARLATAPPRGPVNQFFQPSNGLRGEAVNVHA
;
A
#
# COMPACT_ATOMS: atom_id res chain seq x y z
N MET A 1 -27.84 55.25 8.94
CA MET A 1 -27.07 54.14 8.36
C MET A 1 -27.28 52.92 9.23
N SER A 2 -27.78 51.84 8.65
CA SER A 2 -28.16 50.64 9.40
C SER A 2 -26.93 49.76 9.65
N ILE A 3 -26.82 49.14 10.84
CA ILE A 3 -25.75 48.16 11.15
C ILE A 3 -25.72 47.01 10.13
N PHE A 4 -26.88 46.68 9.56
CA PHE A 4 -27.03 45.67 8.52
C PHE A 4 -26.32 46.06 7.21
N GLU A 5 -26.28 47.35 6.86
CA GLU A 5 -25.63 47.90 5.66
C GLU A 5 -24.09 47.80 5.73
N VAL A 6 -23.52 47.96 6.93
CA VAL A 6 -22.08 47.81 7.18
C VAL A 6 -21.67 46.33 7.14
N LEU A 7 -22.54 45.45 7.65
CA LEU A 7 -22.33 44.01 7.59
C LEU A 7 -22.41 43.50 6.14
N GLU A 8 -23.33 44.04 5.35
CA GLU A 8 -23.52 43.72 3.94
C GLU A 8 -22.32 44.15 3.07
N ARG A 9 -21.69 45.29 3.37
CA ARG A 9 -20.54 45.83 2.61
C ARG A 9 -19.16 45.32 3.02
N ARG A 10 -18.93 44.93 4.29
CA ARG A 10 -17.60 44.48 4.77
C ARG A 10 -17.59 43.11 5.46
N GLY A 11 -18.72 42.65 6.01
CA GLY A 11 -18.79 41.43 6.83
C GLY A 11 -19.09 40.15 6.06
N THR A 12 -19.89 40.23 5.00
CA THR A 12 -20.37 39.07 4.24
C THR A 12 -19.24 38.25 3.63
N TRP A 13 -18.20 38.90 3.11
CA TRP A 13 -17.05 38.21 2.51
C TRP A 13 -16.19 37.47 3.53
N VAL A 14 -16.01 38.02 4.73
CA VAL A 14 -15.25 37.37 5.80
C VAL A 14 -16.05 36.18 6.34
N LEU A 15 -17.36 36.35 6.54
CA LEU A 15 -18.25 35.28 6.96
C LEU A 15 -18.31 34.14 5.92
N LEU A 16 -18.39 34.48 4.63
CA LEU A 16 -18.40 33.51 3.54
C LEU A 16 -17.08 32.74 3.48
N LYS A 17 -15.94 33.42 3.62
CA LYS A 17 -14.62 32.78 3.70
C LYS A 17 -14.54 31.82 4.89
N PHE A 18 -14.99 32.26 6.06
CA PHE A 18 -15.00 31.42 7.26
C PHE A 18 -15.88 30.18 7.08
N ALA A 19 -17.10 30.35 6.58
CA ALA A 19 -18.02 29.26 6.29
C ALA A 19 -17.44 28.30 5.25
N ALA A 20 -16.81 28.83 4.18
CA ALA A 20 -16.13 28.02 3.17
C ALA A 20 -14.97 27.22 3.75
N THR A 21 -14.12 27.83 4.59
CA THR A 21 -13.03 27.11 5.28
C THR A 21 -13.57 25.99 6.16
N PHE A 22 -14.66 26.24 6.90
CA PHE A 22 -15.28 25.22 7.75
C PHE A 22 -15.87 24.08 6.93
N ALA A 23 -16.53 24.39 5.81
CA ALA A 23 -17.06 23.40 4.88
C ALA A 23 -15.94 22.55 4.26
N VAL A 24 -14.84 23.18 3.82
CA VAL A 24 -13.66 22.47 3.29
C VAL A 24 -13.03 21.59 4.37
N PHE A 25 -12.90 22.09 5.60
CA PHE A 25 -12.37 21.31 6.72
C PHE A 25 -13.24 20.08 6.98
N MET A 26 -14.57 20.24 7.02
CA MET A 26 -15.51 19.12 7.17
C MET A 26 -15.40 18.11 6.04
N LEU A 27 -15.29 18.57 4.79
CA LEU A 27 -15.15 17.71 3.62
C LEU A 27 -13.85 16.90 3.67
N LEU A 28 -12.72 17.55 3.98
CA LEU A 28 -11.43 16.89 4.15
C LEU A 28 -11.47 15.89 5.32
N HIS A 29 -12.15 16.24 6.41
CA HIS A 29 -12.32 15.36 7.55
C HIS A 29 -13.14 14.12 7.20
N LEU A 30 -14.20 14.29 6.41
CA LEU A 30 -15.01 13.19 5.92
C LEU A 30 -14.21 12.30 4.95
N LEU A 31 -13.40 12.91 4.07
CA LEU A 31 -12.54 12.20 3.13
C LEU A 31 -11.39 11.43 3.81
N ARG A 32 -10.98 11.85 5.01
CA ARG A 32 -9.96 11.13 5.78
C ARG A 32 -10.37 9.69 6.08
N ILE A 33 -11.65 9.45 6.37
CA ILE A 33 -12.17 8.11 6.72
C ILE A 33 -11.98 7.11 5.56
N PRO A 34 -12.50 7.35 4.34
CA PRO A 34 -12.30 6.43 3.23
C PRO A 34 -10.82 6.32 2.85
N LEU A 35 -10.03 7.39 2.96
CA LEU A 35 -8.59 7.33 2.65
C LEU A 35 -7.84 6.38 3.61
N VAL A 36 -8.10 6.49 4.91
CA VAL A 36 -7.52 5.58 5.91
C VAL A 36 -8.02 4.14 5.70
N LEU A 37 -9.29 3.97 5.34
CA LEU A 37 -9.85 2.65 5.05
C LEU A 37 -9.15 2.00 3.86
N VAL A 38 -8.97 2.73 2.75
CA VAL A 38 -8.26 2.23 1.55
C VAL A 38 -6.82 1.84 1.90
N ALA A 39 -6.11 2.70 2.63
CA ALA A 39 -4.75 2.40 3.07
C ALA A 39 -4.70 1.13 3.93
N ARG A 40 -5.68 0.94 4.83
CA ARG A 40 -5.77 -0.24 5.68
C ARG A 40 -6.06 -1.51 4.88
N VAL A 41 -6.94 -1.44 3.88
CA VAL A 41 -7.23 -2.57 2.98
C VAL A 41 -5.98 -2.97 2.20
N LEU A 42 -5.28 -1.98 1.62
CA LEU A 42 -4.02 -2.22 0.91
C LEU A 42 -2.98 -2.88 1.82
N GLU A 43 -2.81 -2.37 3.03
CA GLU A 43 -1.88 -2.92 4.02
C GLU A 43 -2.18 -4.40 4.33
N VAL A 44 -3.45 -4.76 4.52
CA VAL A 44 -3.86 -6.15 4.76
C VAL A 44 -3.60 -7.03 3.53
N CYS A 45 -3.92 -6.53 2.33
CA CYS A 45 -3.65 -7.25 1.09
C CYS A 45 -2.17 -7.53 0.90
N LEU A 46 -1.31 -6.51 1.06
CA LEU A 46 0.14 -6.68 0.94
C LEU A 46 0.69 -7.66 1.98
N ARG A 47 0.22 -7.59 3.23
CA ARG A 47 0.63 -8.57 4.25
C ARG A 47 0.28 -10.00 3.87
N ARG A 48 -0.92 -10.23 3.31
CA ARG A 48 -1.31 -11.56 2.84
C ARG A 48 -0.44 -12.03 1.69
N LEU A 49 -0.22 -11.17 0.69
CA LEU A 49 0.62 -11.49 -0.46
C LEU A 49 2.05 -11.83 -0.03
N ASN A 50 2.64 -11.06 0.89
CA ASN A 50 3.95 -11.35 1.44
C ASN A 50 3.98 -12.69 2.18
N GLY A 51 2.95 -13.01 2.95
CA GLY A 51 2.84 -14.31 3.60
C GLY A 51 2.81 -15.47 2.60
N PHE A 52 2.07 -15.31 1.50
CA PHE A 52 2.05 -16.30 0.41
C PHE A 52 3.40 -16.40 -0.31
N ALA A 53 4.00 -15.28 -0.67
CA ALA A 53 5.30 -15.23 -1.33
C ALA A 53 6.40 -15.85 -0.46
N ALA A 54 6.41 -15.54 0.84
CA ALA A 54 7.33 -16.14 1.80
C ALA A 54 7.13 -17.65 1.87
N ARG A 55 5.89 -18.14 2.00
CA ARG A 55 5.61 -19.58 2.02
C ARG A 55 6.05 -20.27 0.73
N LEU A 56 5.88 -19.63 -0.42
CA LEU A 56 6.31 -20.18 -1.70
C LEU A 56 7.84 -20.23 -1.79
N ALA A 57 8.51 -19.17 -1.37
CA ALA A 57 9.98 -19.08 -1.38
C ALA A 57 10.64 -20.02 -0.37
N THR A 58 10.00 -20.27 0.78
CA THR A 58 10.52 -21.17 1.82
C THR A 58 10.00 -22.61 1.69
N ALA A 59 9.12 -22.89 0.72
CA ALA A 59 8.64 -24.24 0.49
C ALA A 59 9.82 -25.13 0.04
N PRO A 60 9.91 -26.37 0.54
CA PRO A 60 10.93 -27.30 0.07
C PRO A 60 10.77 -27.49 -1.44
N PRO A 61 11.88 -27.47 -2.19
CA PRO A 61 11.84 -27.59 -3.64
C PRO A 61 11.20 -28.91 -4.05
N ARG A 62 10.16 -28.86 -4.87
CA ARG A 62 9.40 -30.04 -5.35
C ARG A 62 10.04 -30.75 -6.54
N GLY A 63 11.22 -30.29 -6.96
CA GLY A 63 11.95 -30.82 -8.11
C GLY A 63 13.43 -30.50 -8.00
N PRO A 64 14.25 -31.02 -8.95
CA PRO A 64 15.68 -30.79 -8.95
C PRO A 64 15.99 -29.28 -9.04
N VAL A 65 16.58 -28.75 -7.97
CA VAL A 65 16.94 -27.32 -7.82
C VAL A 65 17.91 -26.86 -8.91
N ASN A 66 18.64 -27.81 -9.52
CA ASN A 66 19.68 -27.54 -10.49
C ASN A 66 19.39 -28.17 -11.86
N GLN A 67 18.21 -27.92 -12.40
CA GLN A 67 17.84 -28.37 -13.75
C GLN A 67 18.58 -27.64 -14.90
N PHE A 68 19.28 -26.54 -14.59
CA PHE A 68 19.98 -25.71 -15.57
C PHE A 68 21.48 -25.99 -15.66
N PHE A 69 22.13 -26.48 -14.61
CA PHE A 69 23.47 -27.08 -14.76
C PHE A 69 23.30 -28.54 -15.16
N GLN A 70 23.40 -28.82 -16.45
CA GLN A 70 23.91 -30.12 -16.87
C GLN A 70 25.42 -30.12 -16.55
N PRO A 71 25.92 -30.98 -15.65
CA PRO A 71 27.35 -31.14 -15.50
C PRO A 71 27.90 -31.69 -16.82
N SER A 72 28.61 -30.86 -17.58
CA SER A 72 29.32 -31.25 -18.81
C SER A 72 30.47 -32.22 -18.55
N ASN A 73 30.70 -32.61 -17.30
CA ASN A 73 31.76 -33.56 -16.89
C ASN A 73 31.35 -35.04 -16.97
N GLY A 74 30.16 -35.36 -17.50
CA GLY A 74 29.61 -36.72 -17.63
C GLY A 74 30.29 -37.63 -18.66
N LEU A 75 31.57 -37.43 -18.99
CA LEU A 75 32.39 -38.39 -19.74
C LEU A 75 33.49 -39.04 -18.89
N ARG A 76 33.58 -38.74 -17.59
CA ARG A 76 34.55 -39.42 -16.72
C ARG A 76 33.85 -39.92 -15.47
N GLY A 77 33.55 -41.22 -15.50
CA GLY A 77 32.87 -41.92 -14.41
C GLY A 77 33.62 -41.76 -13.09
N GLU A 78 32.95 -41.17 -12.12
CA GLU A 78 33.30 -41.34 -10.72
C GLU A 78 32.02 -41.13 -9.90
N ALA A 79 31.45 -42.26 -9.49
CA ALA A 79 30.45 -42.31 -8.44
C ALA A 79 31.16 -42.00 -7.12
N VAL A 80 31.06 -40.76 -6.64
CA VAL A 80 31.44 -40.42 -5.27
C VAL A 80 30.24 -39.75 -4.61
N ASN A 81 29.67 -40.51 -3.68
CA ASN A 81 28.62 -40.14 -2.75
C ASN A 81 28.90 -38.76 -2.13
N VAL A 82 27.90 -37.89 -2.15
CA VAL A 82 27.94 -36.66 -1.38
C VAL A 82 26.65 -36.56 -0.57
N HIS A 83 26.83 -36.72 0.75
CA HIS A 83 25.92 -36.45 1.87
C HIS A 83 25.04 -37.61 2.39
N ALA A 84 25.67 -38.43 3.26
CA ALA A 84 25.04 -38.95 4.48
C ALA A 84 25.09 -37.88 5.59
#